data_AF-A0A1G1P1B4-F1
#
_entry.id   AF-A0A1G1P1B4-F1
#
_cell.length_a   1.000
_cell.length_b   1.000
_cell.length_c   1.000
_cell.angle_alpha   90.00
_cell.angle_beta   90.00
_cell.angle_gamma   90.00
#
_symmetry.space_group_name_H-M   'P 1'
#
loop_
_entity.id
_entity.type
_entity.pdbx_description
1 polymer ?
#
loop_
_entity_poly.entity_id
_entity_poly.type
_entity_poly.pdbx_seq_one_letter_code
_entity_poly.pdbx_strand_id
1 'polypeptide(L)'
;MPPSKLPTAYKTLFQQVQQTLVLGQQRIEAEKVKIYWETGNLIHAHIKQHKDRAEYGARVVKQLAQDLRMEPTVLHRCVKFAQKYSRSQIVAARQQFSWSHYRKLIAGVITAN
;
A
#
# COMPACT_ATOMS: atom_id res chain seq x y z
N MET A 1 -14.89 18.83 3.38
CA MET A 1 -15.81 19.97 3.27
C MET A 1 -15.70 20.52 1.86
N PRO A 2 -16.82 20.72 1.15
CA PRO A 2 -16.82 21.51 -0.08
C PRO A 2 -16.36 22.95 0.23
N PRO A 3 -15.75 23.67 -0.73
CA PRO A 3 -15.36 25.06 -0.53
C PRO A 3 -16.59 25.91 -0.18
N SER A 4 -16.45 26.82 0.78
CA SER A 4 -17.54 27.68 1.29
C SER A 4 -18.00 28.76 0.31
N LYS A 5 -17.30 28.94 -0.82
CA LYS A 5 -17.69 29.82 -1.93
C LYS A 5 -17.35 29.15 -3.26
N LEU A 6 -18.31 29.16 -4.19
CA LEU A 6 -18.11 28.66 -5.55
C LEU A 6 -17.21 29.63 -6.34
N PRO A 7 -16.24 29.14 -7.14
CA PRO A 7 -15.40 30.00 -7.96
C PRO A 7 -16.22 30.69 -9.06
N THR A 8 -16.12 32.01 -9.16
CA THR A 8 -16.74 32.80 -10.23
C THR A 8 -15.87 32.91 -11.49
N ALA A 9 -14.55 32.70 -11.37
CA ALA A 9 -13.61 32.72 -12.49
C ALA A 9 -13.07 31.32 -12.81
N TYR A 10 -12.99 30.98 -14.11
CA TYR A 10 -12.51 29.67 -14.57
C TYR A 10 -11.12 29.32 -14.04
N LYS A 11 -10.18 30.28 -14.00
CA LYS A 11 -8.83 30.05 -13.46
C LYS A 11 -8.86 29.55 -12.01
N THR A 12 -9.72 30.14 -11.19
CA THR A 12 -9.88 29.74 -9.79
C THR A 12 -10.54 28.38 -9.68
N LEU A 13 -11.55 28.09 -10.51
CA LEU A 13 -12.16 26.75 -10.60
C LEU A 13 -11.11 25.69 -10.97
N PHE A 14 -10.34 25.93 -12.03
CA PHE A 14 -9.28 25.02 -12.49
C PHE A 14 -8.29 24.72 -11.36
N GLN A 15 -7.78 25.75 -10.67
CA GLN A 15 -6.84 25.58 -9.58
C GLN A 15 -7.45 24.75 -8.43
N GLN A 16 -8.70 25.01 -8.05
CA GLN A 16 -9.36 24.27 -6.97
C GLN A 16 -9.63 22.80 -7.35
N VAL A 17 -10.07 22.53 -8.58
CA VAL A 17 -10.28 21.17 -9.09
C VAL A 17 -8.95 20.42 -9.13
N GLN A 18 -7.91 21.04 -9.69
CA GLN A 18 -6.57 20.45 -9.75
C GLN A 18 -6.05 20.13 -8.34
N GLN A 19 -6.14 21.07 -7.42
CA GLN A 19 -5.72 20.88 -6.03
C GLN A 19 -6.49 19.74 -5.36
N THR A 20 -7.82 19.68 -5.56
CA THR A 20 -8.67 18.65 -4.98
C THR A 20 -8.29 17.27 -5.48
N LEU A 21 -8.07 17.11 -6.79
CA LEU A 21 -7.67 15.85 -7.39
C LEU A 21 -6.29 15.41 -6.92
N VAL A 22 -5.31 16.32 -6.91
CA VAL A 22 -3.93 16.01 -6.49
C VAL A 22 -3.87 15.63 -5.01
N LEU A 23 -4.49 16.42 -4.12
CA LEU A 23 -4.51 16.11 -2.69
C LEU A 23 -5.29 14.82 -2.39
N GLY A 24 -6.41 14.61 -3.08
CA GLY A 24 -7.20 13.38 -2.98
C GLY A 24 -6.37 12.16 -3.36
N GLN A 25 -5.69 12.22 -4.51
CA GLN A 25 -4.81 11.14 -4.96
C GLN A 25 -3.68 10.86 -3.97
N GLN A 26 -3.01 11.89 -3.46
CA GLN A 26 -1.94 11.74 -2.47
C GLN A 26 -2.42 11.03 -1.20
N ARG A 27 -3.61 11.37 -0.71
CA ARG A 27 -4.22 10.71 0.47
C ARG A 27 -4.52 9.24 0.20
N ILE A 28 -5.09 8.93 -0.98
CA ILE A 28 -5.39 7.55 -1.39
C ILE A 28 -4.10 6.72 -1.46
N GLU A 29 -3.04 7.27 -2.07
CA GLU A 29 -1.77 6.53 -2.19
C GLU A 29 -1.07 6.36 -0.83
N ALA A 30 -1.10 7.35 0.05
CA ALA A 30 -0.57 7.22 1.40
C ALA A 30 -1.30 6.14 2.22
N GLU A 31 -2.63 6.07 2.11
CA GLU A 31 -3.41 5.03 2.78
C GLU A 31 -3.17 3.65 2.16
N LYS A 32 -3.05 3.55 0.83
CA LYS A 32 -2.67 2.29 0.16
C LYS A 32 -1.33 1.74 0.68
N VAL A 33 -0.30 2.59 0.78
CA VAL A 33 1.00 2.17 1.33
C VAL A 33 0.84 1.60 2.73
N LYS A 34 0.07 2.28 3.58
CA LYS A 34 -0.21 1.81 4.94
C LYS A 34 -0.94 0.45 4.94
N ILE A 35 -2.08 0.33 4.27
CA ILE A 35 -2.92 -0.87 4.36
C ILE A 35 -2.19 -2.11 3.81
N TYR A 36 -1.38 -1.95 2.75
CA TYR A 36 -0.61 -3.06 2.18
C TYR A 36 0.50 -3.51 3.15
N TRP A 37 1.16 -2.57 3.83
CA TRP A 37 2.14 -2.91 4.86
C TRP A 37 1.50 -3.60 6.06
N GLU A 38 0.40 -3.03 6.58
CA GLU A 38 -0.31 -3.56 7.74
C GLU A 38 -0.85 -4.98 7.46
N THR A 39 -1.43 -5.19 6.28
CA THR A 39 -1.86 -6.53 5.80
C THR A 39 -0.71 -7.52 5.81
N GLY A 40 0.43 -7.15 5.22
CA GLY A 40 1.61 -8.00 5.19
C GLY A 40 2.16 -8.31 6.58
N ASN A 41 2.14 -7.32 7.47
CA ASN A 41 2.66 -7.43 8.82
C ASN A 41 1.81 -8.39 9.66
N LEU A 42 0.48 -8.33 9.54
CA LEU A 42 -0.45 -9.26 10.18
C LEU A 42 -0.18 -10.70 9.75
N ILE A 43 -0.08 -10.94 8.44
CA ILE A 43 0.18 -12.27 7.88
C ILE A 43 1.55 -12.78 8.33
N HIS A 44 2.59 -11.95 8.24
CA HIS A 44 3.95 -12.32 8.63
C HIS A 44 4.08 -12.64 10.12
N ALA A 45 3.44 -11.83 10.98
CA ALA A 45 3.40 -12.07 12.42
C ALA A 45 2.72 -13.40 12.76
N HIS A 46 1.59 -13.70 12.09
CA HIS A 46 0.90 -14.97 12.25
C HIS A 46 1.77 -16.17 11.84
N ILE A 47 2.42 -16.10 10.66
CA ILE A 47 3.32 -17.16 10.18
C ILE A 47 4.48 -17.37 11.16
N LYS A 48 5.07 -16.30 11.69
CA LYS A 48 6.18 -16.36 12.67
C LYS A 48 5.82 -17.05 13.98
N GLN A 49 4.55 -17.14 14.35
CA GLN A 49 4.11 -17.89 15.53
C GLN A 49 4.09 -19.41 15.29
N HIS A 50 4.19 -19.85 14.05
CA HIS A 50 4.04 -21.25 13.62
C HIS A 50 5.33 -21.76 12.95
N LYS A 51 6.49 -21.51 13.60
CA LYS A 51 7.86 -21.62 13.04
C LYS A 51 8.26 -23.00 12.50
N ASP A 52 7.55 -24.06 12.88
CA ASP A 52 7.99 -25.44 12.64
C ASP A 52 7.56 -26.00 11.29
N ARG A 53 7.03 -25.17 10.38
CA ARG A 53 6.44 -25.63 9.12
C ARG A 53 6.79 -24.71 7.96
N ALA A 54 7.82 -25.07 7.19
CA ALA A 54 8.26 -24.34 6.01
C ALA A 54 7.12 -24.06 5.01
N GLU A 55 6.16 -24.99 4.87
CA GLU A 55 5.02 -24.86 3.96
C GLU A 55 3.81 -24.09 4.54
N TYR A 56 3.82 -23.79 5.84
CA TYR A 56 2.67 -23.16 6.50
C TYR A 56 2.38 -21.77 5.95
N GLY A 57 3.41 -20.97 5.70
CA GLY A 57 3.24 -19.61 5.17
C GLY A 57 2.56 -19.60 3.80
N ALA A 58 2.94 -20.51 2.90
CA ALA A 58 2.33 -20.62 1.58
C ALA A 58 0.85 -21.02 1.67
N ARG A 59 0.51 -21.96 2.56
CA ARG A 59 -0.89 -22.38 2.79
C ARG A 59 -1.74 -21.26 3.37
N VAL A 60 -1.25 -20.53 4.37
CA VAL A 60 -1.94 -19.37 4.95
C VAL A 60 -2.25 -18.32 3.88
N VAL A 61 -1.27 -17.97 3.05
CA VAL A 61 -1.48 -16.97 1.98
C VAL A 61 -2.50 -17.48 0.96
N LYS A 62 -2.44 -18.74 0.55
CA LYS A 62 -3.40 -19.34 -0.39
C LYS A 62 -4.84 -19.34 0.19
N GLN A 63 -4.99 -19.71 1.45
CA GLN A 63 -6.29 -19.74 2.12
C GLN A 63 -6.88 -18.33 2.24
N LEU A 64 -6.09 -17.36 2.71
CA LEU A 64 -6.53 -15.96 2.80
C LEU A 64 -6.91 -15.39 1.43
N ALA A 65 -6.16 -15.72 0.38
CA ALA A 65 -6.47 -15.28 -0.98
C ALA A 65 -7.84 -15.83 -1.45
N GLN A 66 -8.12 -17.10 -1.17
CA GLN A 66 -9.41 -17.71 -1.48
C GLN A 66 -10.56 -17.07 -0.70
N ASP A 67 -10.39 -16.92 0.62
CA ASP A 67 -11.44 -16.39 1.52
C ASP A 67 -11.77 -14.92 1.21
N LEU A 68 -10.75 -14.13 0.86
CA LEU A 68 -10.89 -12.72 0.52
C LEU A 68 -11.22 -12.49 -0.96
N ARG A 69 -11.27 -13.55 -1.79
CA ARG A 69 -11.41 -13.48 -3.26
C ARG A 69 -10.38 -12.54 -3.89
N MET A 70 -9.13 -12.67 -3.46
CA MET A 70 -7.99 -11.88 -3.91
C MET A 70 -6.97 -12.75 -4.60
N GLU A 71 -6.16 -12.14 -5.47
CA GLU A 71 -5.00 -12.80 -6.05
C GLU A 71 -3.94 -13.12 -4.97
N PRO A 72 -3.48 -14.38 -4.85
CA PRO A 72 -2.43 -14.74 -3.88
C PRO A 72 -1.16 -13.90 -4.03
N THR A 73 -0.86 -13.47 -5.25
CA THR A 73 0.28 -12.60 -5.56
C THR A 73 0.22 -11.25 -4.83
N VAL A 74 -0.98 -10.71 -4.59
CA VAL A 74 -1.17 -9.46 -3.85
C VAL A 74 -0.78 -9.64 -2.39
N LEU A 75 -1.26 -10.71 -1.75
CA LEU A 75 -0.93 -11.00 -0.36
C LEU A 75 0.55 -11.34 -0.18
N HIS A 76 1.15 -12.10 -1.11
CA HIS A 76 2.60 -12.33 -1.10
C HIS A 76 3.41 -11.03 -1.21
N ARG A 77 2.97 -10.07 -2.04
CA ARG A 77 3.60 -8.74 -2.13
C ARG A 77 3.45 -7.96 -0.83
N CYS A 78 2.28 -8.01 -0.18
CA CYS A 78 2.07 -7.39 1.13
C CYS A 78 3.06 -7.97 2.16
N VAL A 79 3.17 -9.30 2.26
CA VAL A 79 4.09 -9.97 3.19
C VAL A 79 5.54 -9.56 2.95
N LYS A 80 6.01 -9.60 1.69
CA LYS A 80 7.36 -9.15 1.32
C LYS A 80 7.58 -7.67 1.68
N PHE A 81 6.56 -6.84 1.48
CA PHE A 81 6.63 -5.43 1.81
C PHE A 81 6.79 -5.19 3.32
N ALA A 82 6.02 -5.91 4.15
CA ALA A 82 6.14 -5.84 5.60
C ALA A 82 7.46 -6.39 6.15
N GLN A 83 8.04 -7.39 5.48
CA GLN A 83 9.35 -7.93 5.83
C GLN A 83 10.49 -6.96 5.52
N LYS A 84 10.37 -6.19 4.44
CA LYS A 84 11.42 -5.28 3.95
C LYS A 84 11.47 -3.95 4.70
N TYR A 85 10.35 -3.47 5.22
CA TYR A 85 10.25 -2.14 5.84
C TYR A 85 9.73 -2.22 7.27
N SER A 86 10.38 -1.50 8.18
CA SER A 86 9.91 -1.35 9.55
C SER A 86 8.73 -0.40 9.65
N ARG A 87 7.98 -0.47 10.76
CA ARG A 87 6.87 0.44 11.04
C ARG A 87 7.30 1.92 10.99
N SER A 88 8.49 2.25 11.52
CA SER A 88 9.00 3.63 11.54
C SER A 88 9.27 4.16 10.13
N GLN A 89 9.82 3.32 9.24
CA GLN A 89 10.02 3.69 7.85
C GLN A 89 8.70 3.97 7.14
N ILE A 90 7.64 3.20 7.41
CA ILE A 90 6.31 3.42 6.82
C ILE A 90 5.65 4.69 7.35
N VAL A 91 5.77 4.98 8.64
CA VAL A 91 5.21 6.21 9.23
C VAL A 91 5.93 7.44 8.70
N ALA A 92 7.26 7.41 8.58
CA ALA A 92 8.04 8.48 7.96
C ALA A 92 7.72 8.63 6.46
N ALA A 93 7.55 7.49 5.78
CA ALA A 93 7.21 7.43 4.36
C ALA A 93 5.85 8.06 4.03
N ARG A 94 4.86 8.04 4.93
CA ARG A 94 3.53 8.63 4.67
C ARG A 94 3.56 10.10 4.23
N GLN A 95 4.61 10.84 4.61
CA GLN A 95 4.75 12.25 4.23
C GLN A 95 5.44 12.45 2.85
N GLN A 96 6.11 11.42 2.32
CA GLN A 96 6.99 11.55 1.14
C GLN A 96 6.78 10.47 0.06
N PHE A 97 6.05 9.40 0.33
CA PHE A 97 5.89 8.28 -0.59
C PHE A 97 4.67 8.45 -1.48
N SER A 98 4.92 8.60 -2.78
CA SER A 98 3.94 8.30 -3.82
C SER A 98 3.95 6.81 -4.17
N TRP A 99 2.84 6.29 -4.67
CA TRP A 99 2.74 4.91 -5.16
C TRP A 99 3.71 4.55 -6.29
N SER A 100 4.22 5.55 -7.02
CA SER A 100 5.28 5.32 -7.99
C SER A 100 6.60 4.92 -7.34
N HIS A 101 6.91 5.43 -6.14
CA HIS A 101 8.00 4.93 -5.31
C HIS A 101 7.74 3.47 -4.89
N TYR A 102 6.50 3.16 -4.48
CA TYR A 102 6.09 1.81 -4.11
C TYR A 102 6.19 0.78 -5.26
N ARG A 103 5.73 1.12 -6.48
CA ARG A 103 5.84 0.24 -7.66
C ARG A 103 7.29 -0.07 -8.00
N LYS A 104 8.20 0.91 -7.94
CA LYS A 104 9.64 0.68 -8.18
C LYS A 104 10.24 -0.26 -7.13
N LEU A 105 9.80 -0.16 -5.88
CA LEU A 105 10.29 -0.98 -4.78
C LEU A 105 9.77 -2.43 -4.78
N ILE A 106 8.58 -2.68 -5.34
CA ILE A 106 8.04 -4.02 -5.59
C ILE A 106 8.56 -4.64 -6.89
N ALA A 107 8.75 -3.84 -7.93
CA ALA A 107 9.26 -4.31 -9.22
C ALA A 107 10.77 -4.65 -9.18
N GLY A 108 11.54 -4.07 -8.26
CA GLY A 108 12.99 -4.26 -8.13
C GLY A 108 13.47 -5.63 -7.63
N VAL A 109 12.74 -6.72 -7.85
CA VAL A 109 13.22 -8.11 -7.62
C VAL A 109 13.12 -8.96 -8.90
N ILE A 110 12.98 -8.33 -10.07
CA ILE A 110 13.13 -9.01 -11.37
C ILE A 110 13.98 -8.13 -12.29
N THR A 111 15.26 -7.95 -11.95
CA THR A 111 16.35 -7.73 -12.90
C THR A 111 17.66 -8.09 -12.20
N ALA A 112 17.96 -9.38 -12.20
CA ALA A 112 19.32 -9.88 -12.19
C ALA A 112 19.36 -10.95 -13.26
N ASN A 113 19.72 -10.52 -14.48
CA ASN A 113 20.30 -11.34 -15.54
C ASN A 113 21.13 -10.40 -16.41
#